data_AF-A0A9N9BUT2-F1
#
_entry.id   AF-A0A9N9BUT2-F1
#
_cell.length_a   1.000
_cell.length_b   1.000
_cell.length_c   1.000
_cell.angle_alpha   90.00
_cell.angle_beta   90.00
_cell.angle_gamma   90.00
#
_symmetry.space_group_name_H-M   'P 1'
#
loop_
_entity.id
_entity.type
_entity.pdbx_description
1 polymer ?
#
loop_
_entity_poly.entity_id
_entity_poly.type
_entity_poly.pdbx_seq_one_letter_code
_entity_poly.pdbx_strand_id
1 'polypeptide(L)'
;MAEWTDPEIRTLIDERRTRNDEFHNLRRNRERFWGSIASKINQENGSLFNGHQCKEKFSNLVRNYNAMCNFISDKSKTRSQTGARYFDEFRTHFWERPEDEFDRVCGINTFNRRRSRGSGNITLTPSTREVEHKLRSSERRLSRSQSPIS
;
A
#
# COMPACT_ATOMS: atom_id res chain seq x y z
N MET A 1 -18.66 23.49 -5.94
CA MET A 1 -17.58 22.52 -6.24
C MET A 1 -17.27 22.63 -7.72
N ALA A 2 -16.00 22.58 -8.11
CA ALA A 2 -15.63 22.56 -9.52
C ALA A 2 -16.23 21.32 -10.20
N GLU A 3 -16.74 21.48 -11.41
CA GLU A 3 -17.25 20.38 -12.23
C GLU A 3 -16.06 19.58 -12.77
N TRP A 4 -16.08 18.26 -12.56
CA TRP A 4 -15.04 17.35 -13.04
C TRP A 4 -15.61 16.51 -14.16
N THR A 5 -15.00 16.57 -15.31
CA THR A 5 -15.30 15.76 -16.48
C THR A 5 -14.69 14.36 -16.33
N ASP A 6 -15.19 13.41 -17.13
CA ASP A 6 -14.68 12.04 -17.12
C ASP A 6 -13.21 11.91 -17.52
N PRO A 7 -12.71 12.60 -18.57
CA PRO A 7 -11.28 12.59 -18.90
C PRO A 7 -10.41 13.03 -17.73
N GLU A 8 -10.76 14.13 -17.04
CA GLU A 8 -10.00 14.63 -15.90
C GLU A 8 -9.98 13.64 -14.72
N ILE A 9 -11.10 12.97 -14.46
CA ILE A 9 -11.20 11.96 -13.40
C ILE A 9 -10.37 10.72 -13.76
N ARG A 10 -10.40 10.28 -15.01
CA ARG A 10 -9.58 9.15 -15.47
C ARG A 10 -8.10 9.46 -15.39
N THR A 11 -7.66 10.64 -15.87
CA THR A 11 -6.26 11.07 -15.71
C THR A 11 -5.86 11.09 -14.22
N LEU A 12 -6.72 11.60 -13.32
CA LEU A 12 -6.47 11.57 -11.87
C LEU A 12 -6.28 10.13 -11.34
N ILE A 13 -7.12 9.19 -11.76
CA ILE A 13 -7.06 7.78 -11.34
C ILE A 13 -5.80 7.11 -11.87
N ASP A 14 -5.51 7.25 -13.16
CA ASP A 14 -4.36 6.62 -13.83
C ASP A 14 -3.04 7.14 -13.29
N GLU A 15 -2.93 8.45 -13.04
CA GLU A 15 -1.76 9.04 -12.42
C GLU A 15 -1.54 8.49 -11.01
N ARG A 16 -2.62 8.39 -10.22
CA ARG A 16 -2.54 7.88 -8.87
C ARG A 16 -2.22 6.39 -8.85
N ARG A 17 -2.69 5.62 -9.84
CA ARG A 17 -2.39 4.19 -10.02
C ARG A 17 -0.93 3.98 -10.39
N THR A 18 -0.45 4.67 -11.42
CA THR A 18 0.90 4.51 -11.97
C THR A 18 1.98 4.93 -10.97
N ARG A 19 1.70 5.95 -10.15
CA ARG A 19 2.65 6.47 -9.16
C ARG A 19 2.25 6.13 -7.72
N ASN A 20 1.55 5.00 -7.50
CA ASN A 20 1.09 4.64 -6.17
C ASN A 20 2.24 4.33 -5.20
N ASP A 21 3.24 3.61 -5.67
CA ASP A 21 4.38 3.24 -4.85
C ASP A 21 5.20 4.48 -4.47
N GLU A 22 5.39 5.40 -5.43
CA GLU A 22 5.99 6.71 -5.16
C GLU A 22 5.21 7.40 -4.04
N PHE A 23 3.89 7.53 -4.19
CA PHE A 23 3.04 8.23 -3.23
C PHE A 23 3.17 7.69 -1.79
N HIS A 24 3.16 6.37 -1.62
CA HIS A 24 3.27 5.76 -0.29
C HIS A 24 4.67 5.91 0.32
N ASN A 25 5.70 5.97 -0.52
CA ASN A 25 7.08 6.25 -0.10
C ASN A 25 7.32 7.74 0.21
N LEU A 26 6.42 8.64 -0.15
CA LEU A 26 6.53 10.08 0.19
C LEU A 26 6.29 10.31 1.70
N ARG A 27 7.33 10.76 2.40
CA ARG A 27 7.22 11.23 3.80
C ARG A 27 6.58 12.62 3.91
N ARG A 28 7.14 13.64 3.25
CA ARG A 28 6.72 15.06 3.40
C ARG A 28 6.28 15.75 2.10
N ASN A 29 6.43 15.11 0.94
CA ASN A 29 6.22 15.76 -0.37
C ASN A 29 4.87 15.45 -1.03
N ARG A 30 3.87 15.00 -0.25
CA ARG A 30 2.55 14.62 -0.80
C ARG A 30 1.80 15.80 -1.43
N GLU A 31 1.99 17.02 -0.91
CA GLU A 31 1.39 18.22 -1.51
C GLU A 31 1.94 18.50 -2.92
N ARG A 32 3.26 18.38 -3.10
CA ARG A 32 3.91 18.50 -4.42
C ARG A 32 3.46 17.41 -5.38
N PHE A 33 3.28 16.19 -4.88
CA PHE A 33 2.74 15.08 -5.67
C PHE A 33 1.36 15.43 -6.23
N TRP A 34 0.43 15.86 -5.39
CA TRP A 34 -0.90 16.26 -5.87
C TRP A 34 -0.86 17.49 -6.78
N GLY A 35 0.05 18.44 -6.52
CA GLY A 35 0.30 19.57 -7.43
C GLY A 35 0.79 19.12 -8.81
N SER A 36 1.60 18.06 -8.89
CA SER A 36 2.05 17.50 -10.17
C SER A 36 0.91 16.85 -10.96
N ILE A 37 0.00 16.14 -10.26
CA ILE A 37 -1.21 15.57 -10.89
C ILE A 37 -2.08 16.70 -11.43
N ALA A 38 -2.33 17.72 -10.62
CA ALA A 38 -3.12 18.87 -11.02
C ALA A 38 -2.53 19.54 -12.27
N SER A 39 -1.21 19.74 -12.30
CA SER A 39 -0.50 20.31 -13.45
C SER A 39 -0.71 19.47 -14.71
N LYS A 40 -0.64 18.15 -14.60
CA LYS A 40 -0.86 17.24 -15.74
C LYS A 40 -2.30 17.30 -16.26
N ILE A 41 -3.29 17.23 -15.37
CA ILE A 41 -4.71 17.33 -15.74
C ILE A 41 -4.99 18.65 -16.44
N ASN A 42 -4.47 19.76 -15.89
CA ASN A 42 -4.66 21.09 -16.43
C ASN A 42 -4.00 21.25 -17.82
N GLN A 43 -2.82 20.65 -18.02
CA GLN A 43 -2.14 20.65 -19.33
C GLN A 43 -2.92 19.87 -20.40
N GLU A 44 -3.52 18.74 -20.04
CA GLU A 44 -4.24 17.88 -20.99
C GLU A 44 -5.66 18.39 -21.30
N ASN A 45 -6.32 19.04 -20.35
CA ASN A 45 -7.76 19.34 -20.44
C ASN A 45 -8.07 20.85 -20.40
N GLY A 46 -7.07 21.73 -20.21
CA GLY A 46 -7.27 23.18 -20.10
C GLY A 46 -7.89 23.64 -18.79
N SER A 47 -7.89 22.78 -17.78
CA SER A 47 -8.50 23.01 -16.46
C SER A 47 -7.61 23.85 -15.54
N LEU A 48 -8.15 24.28 -14.40
CA LEU A 48 -7.42 25.11 -13.40
C LEU A 48 -7.47 24.49 -12.00
N PHE A 49 -7.30 23.17 -11.92
CA PHE A 49 -7.25 22.49 -10.63
C PHE A 49 -5.95 22.74 -9.89
N ASN A 50 -6.01 22.72 -8.56
CA ASN A 50 -4.85 22.66 -7.70
C ASN A 50 -4.71 21.28 -7.03
N GLY A 51 -3.55 21.04 -6.40
CA GLY A 51 -3.29 19.76 -5.75
C GLY A 51 -4.26 19.43 -4.62
N HIS A 52 -4.77 20.43 -3.90
CA HIS A 52 -5.77 20.19 -2.85
C HIS A 52 -7.08 19.65 -3.43
N GLN A 53 -7.54 20.22 -4.54
CA GLN A 53 -8.74 19.75 -5.25
C GLN A 53 -8.55 18.32 -5.78
N CYS A 54 -7.38 17.99 -6.33
CA CYS A 54 -7.08 16.62 -6.78
C CYS A 54 -7.11 15.62 -5.62
N LYS A 55 -6.48 15.96 -4.49
CA LYS A 55 -6.49 15.14 -3.28
C LYS A 55 -7.90 14.92 -2.75
N GLU A 56 -8.69 15.98 -2.64
CA GLU A 56 -10.07 15.93 -2.14
C GLU A 56 -10.94 15.07 -3.08
N LYS A 57 -10.84 15.32 -4.39
CA LYS A 57 -11.56 14.54 -5.40
C LYS A 57 -11.22 13.07 -5.31
N PHE A 58 -9.94 12.72 -5.25
CA PHE A 58 -9.50 11.34 -5.14
C PHE A 58 -10.00 10.67 -3.85
N SER A 59 -9.93 11.39 -2.72
CA SER A 59 -10.45 10.90 -1.44
C SER A 59 -11.95 10.61 -1.49
N ASN A 60 -12.71 11.46 -2.19
CA ASN A 60 -14.14 11.26 -2.42
C ASN A 60 -14.42 10.07 -3.34
N LEU A 61 -13.58 9.79 -4.34
CA LEU A 61 -13.69 8.59 -5.17
C LEU A 61 -13.52 7.30 -4.34
N VAL A 62 -12.50 7.26 -3.47
CA VAL A 62 -12.29 6.12 -2.54
C VAL A 62 -13.50 5.95 -1.60
N ARG A 63 -14.04 7.05 -1.05
CA ARG A 63 -15.25 6.99 -0.21
C ARG A 63 -16.47 6.47 -0.98
N ASN A 64 -16.63 6.89 -2.23
CA ASN A 64 -17.72 6.44 -3.10
C ASN A 64 -17.60 4.95 -3.45
N TYR A 65 -16.38 4.45 -3.67
CA TYR A 65 -16.12 3.02 -3.80
C TYR A 65 -16.53 2.25 -2.54
N ASN A 66 -16.09 2.70 -1.37
CA ASN A 66 -16.47 2.07 -0.09
C ASN A 66 -17.99 2.10 0.15
N ALA A 67 -18.66 3.19 -0.24
CA ALA A 67 -20.12 3.29 -0.17
C ALA A 67 -20.80 2.25 -1.09
N MET A 68 -20.26 2.01 -2.28
CA MET A 68 -20.73 0.93 -3.17
C MET A 68 -20.49 -0.45 -2.58
N CYS A 69 -19.33 -0.72 -1.95
CA CYS A 69 -19.08 -1.97 -1.25
C CYS A 69 -20.11 -2.21 -0.13
N ASN A 70 -20.45 -1.18 0.64
CA ASN A 70 -21.48 -1.26 1.69
C ASN A 70 -22.87 -1.52 1.10
N PHE A 71 -23.19 -0.90 -0.03
CA PHE A 71 -24.45 -1.14 -0.75
C PHE A 71 -24.56 -2.59 -1.24
N ILE A 72 -23.50 -3.11 -1.88
CA ILE A 72 -23.45 -4.50 -2.37
C ILE A 72 -23.51 -5.50 -1.21
N SER A 73 -22.96 -5.16 -0.05
CA SER A 73 -22.98 -6.01 1.15
C SER A 73 -24.27 -5.90 1.97
N ASP A 74 -25.31 -5.21 1.46
CA ASP A 74 -26.59 -4.92 2.14
C ASP A 74 -26.43 -4.20 3.51
N LYS A 75 -25.30 -3.50 3.70
CA LYS A 75 -25.03 -2.67 4.89
C LYS A 75 -25.53 -1.23 4.70
N SER A 76 -25.88 -0.86 3.48
CA SER A 76 -26.39 0.47 3.10
C SER A 76 -27.45 0.33 2.02
N LYS A 77 -28.52 1.12 2.10
CA LYS A 77 -29.55 1.22 1.05
C LYS A 77 -29.22 2.26 -0.02
N THR A 78 -28.21 3.09 0.21
CA THR A 78 -27.85 4.21 -0.67
C THR A 78 -26.75 3.80 -1.66
N ARG A 79 -27.07 3.90 -2.95
CA ARG A 79 -26.13 3.67 -4.06
C ARG A 79 -25.48 4.98 -4.49
N SER A 80 -24.14 5.04 -4.49
CA SER A 80 -23.42 6.21 -5.01
C SER A 80 -23.36 6.16 -6.53
N GLN A 81 -23.90 7.17 -7.22
CA GLN A 81 -23.85 7.26 -8.69
C GLN A 81 -22.41 7.36 -9.20
N THR A 82 -21.61 8.24 -8.59
CA THR A 82 -20.17 8.37 -8.90
C THR A 82 -19.42 7.10 -8.55
N GLY A 83 -19.76 6.46 -7.43
CA GLY A 83 -19.17 5.18 -7.03
C GLY A 83 -19.44 4.09 -8.06
N ALA A 84 -20.67 4.00 -8.58
CA ALA A 84 -21.03 3.04 -9.62
C ALA A 84 -20.27 3.27 -10.93
N ARG A 85 -20.03 4.53 -11.31
CA ARG A 85 -19.33 4.88 -12.56
C ARG A 85 -17.86 4.45 -12.59
N TYR A 86 -17.18 4.55 -11.46
CA TYR A 86 -15.74 4.25 -11.34
C TYR A 86 -15.47 3.00 -10.49
N PHE A 87 -16.48 2.19 -10.20
CA PHE A 87 -16.38 1.07 -9.26
C PHE A 87 -15.30 0.06 -9.67
N ASP A 88 -15.31 -0.34 -10.95
CA ASP A 88 -14.40 -1.35 -11.47
C ASP A 88 -12.94 -0.88 -11.45
N GLU A 89 -12.69 0.42 -11.68
CA GLU A 89 -11.35 1.00 -11.62
C GLU A 89 -10.72 0.91 -10.22
N PHE A 90 -11.57 0.93 -9.18
CA PHE A 90 -11.16 0.83 -7.78
C PHE A 90 -11.26 -0.62 -7.25
N ARG A 91 -11.72 -1.60 -8.05
CA ARG A 91 -11.85 -2.97 -7.56
C ARG A 91 -10.52 -3.64 -7.20
N THR A 92 -9.41 -3.16 -7.78
CA THR A 92 -8.07 -3.70 -7.55
C THR A 92 -7.36 -3.14 -6.32
N HIS A 93 -8.00 -2.22 -5.57
CA HIS A 93 -7.40 -1.60 -4.39
C HIS A 93 -6.05 -0.90 -4.66
N PHE A 94 -5.82 -0.45 -5.89
CA PHE A 94 -4.52 0.09 -6.34
C PHE A 94 -4.02 1.29 -5.51
N TRP A 95 -4.90 2.00 -4.79
CA TRP A 95 -4.54 3.16 -3.97
C TRP A 95 -3.99 2.77 -2.60
N GLU A 96 -4.14 1.51 -2.20
CA GLU A 96 -3.62 0.99 -0.95
C GLU A 96 -2.10 0.86 -1.02
N ARG A 97 -1.45 0.81 0.15
CA ARG A 97 -0.01 0.65 0.21
C ARG A 97 0.30 -0.79 -0.23
N PRO A 98 1.19 -1.01 -1.21
CA PRO A 98 1.63 -2.37 -1.48
C PRO A 98 2.22 -2.96 -0.21
N GLU A 99 1.82 -4.18 0.14
CA GLU A 99 2.45 -4.90 1.25
C GLU A 99 3.91 -5.13 0.90
N ASP A 100 4.81 -4.57 1.71
CA ASP A 100 6.23 -4.88 1.58
C ASP A 100 6.52 -6.30 2.12
N GLU A 101 7.69 -6.84 1.78
CA GLU A 101 8.09 -8.18 2.21
C GLU A 101 8.14 -8.29 3.75
N PHE A 102 8.46 -7.19 4.43
CA PHE A 102 8.54 -7.14 5.88
C PHE A 102 7.15 -7.16 6.54
N ASP A 103 6.15 -6.49 5.96
CA ASP A 103 4.74 -6.48 6.34
C ASP A 103 4.16 -7.89 6.20
N ARG A 104 4.48 -8.60 5.11
CA ARG A 104 4.09 -10.00 4.91
C ARG A 104 4.69 -10.92 5.98
N VAL A 105 6.00 -10.82 6.23
CA VAL A 105 6.69 -11.63 7.25
C VAL A 105 6.19 -11.31 8.67
N CYS A 106 6.00 -10.04 9.01
CA CYS A 106 5.42 -9.62 10.28
C CYS A 106 3.98 -10.10 10.45
N GLY A 107 3.18 -10.06 9.38
CA GLY A 107 1.82 -10.58 9.37
C GLY A 107 1.77 -12.08 9.68
N ILE A 108 2.63 -12.87 9.02
CA ILE A 108 2.77 -14.32 9.26
C ILE A 108 3.19 -14.61 10.70
N ASN A 109 4.20 -13.89 11.22
CA ASN A 109 4.66 -14.06 12.60
C ASN A 109 3.58 -13.69 13.62
N THR A 110 2.81 -12.63 13.36
CA THR A 110 1.70 -12.20 14.22
C THR A 110 0.56 -13.21 14.21
N PHE A 111 0.22 -13.75 13.03
CA PHE A 111 -0.80 -14.78 12.87
C PHE A 111 -0.40 -16.09 13.58
N ASN A 112 0.84 -16.54 13.38
CA ASN A 112 1.38 -17.73 14.05
C ASN A 112 1.38 -17.58 15.57
N ARG A 113 1.75 -16.40 16.10
CA ARG A 113 1.72 -16.12 17.54
C ARG A 113 0.31 -16.21 18.13
N ARG A 114 -0.73 -15.81 17.38
CA ARG A 114 -2.14 -15.96 17.79
C ARG A 114 -2.56 -17.43 17.81
N ARG A 115 -2.11 -18.22 16.83
CA ARG A 115 -2.38 -19.67 16.74
C ARG A 115 -1.70 -20.46 17.87
N SER A 116 -0.45 -20.13 18.19
CA SER A 116 0.30 -20.78 19.29
C SER A 116 -0.24 -20.48 20.69
N ARG A 117 -1.04 -19.42 20.86
CA ARG A 117 -1.73 -19.15 22.14
C ARG A 117 -2.94 -20.05 22.39
N GLY A 118 -3.45 -20.74 21.36
CA GLY A 118 -4.57 -21.67 21.46
C GLY A 118 -4.16 -23.16 21.42
N SER A 119 -2.87 -23.47 21.34
CA SER A 119 -2.39 -24.85 21.31
C SER A 119 -1.23 -24.98 22.29
N GLY A 120 -1.55 -25.40 23.51
CA GLY A 120 -0.53 -25.94 24.41
C GLY A 120 0.03 -27.19 23.75
N ASN A 121 1.25 -27.08 23.24
CA ASN A 121 2.28 -28.10 23.06
C ASN A 121 3.49 -27.43 22.41
N ILE A 122 4.48 -27.12 23.24
CA ILE A 122 5.62 -26.28 22.91
C ILE A 122 6.67 -27.11 22.15
N THR A 123 6.84 -26.87 20.85
CA THR A 123 8.17 -26.99 20.23
C THR A 123 8.82 -25.62 20.38
N LEU A 124 9.81 -25.52 21.27
CA LEU A 124 10.58 -24.30 21.49
C LEU A 124 11.33 -23.97 20.19
N THR A 125 10.98 -22.85 19.56
CA THR A 125 11.84 -22.25 18.54
C THR A 125 13.10 -21.70 19.21
N PRO A 126 14.28 -21.84 18.58
CA PRO A 126 15.52 -21.36 19.15
C PRO A 126 15.44 -19.88 19.48
N SER A 127 15.82 -19.52 20.70
CA SER A 127 15.91 -18.12 21.12
C SER A 127 16.89 -17.37 20.21
N THR A 128 16.69 -16.07 20.00
CA THR A 128 17.59 -15.21 19.22
C THR A 128 19.04 -15.32 19.67
N ARG A 129 19.30 -15.63 20.96
CA ARG A 129 20.62 -15.95 21.50
C ARG A 129 21.27 -17.20 20.89
N GLU A 130 20.48 -18.22 20.55
CA GLU A 130 20.97 -19.46 19.95
C GLU A 130 21.32 -19.27 18.47
N VAL A 131 20.61 -18.38 17.76
CA VAL A 131 20.93 -18.01 16.38
C VAL A 131 22.25 -17.22 16.34
N GLU A 132 22.44 -16.26 17.25
CA GLU A 132 23.71 -15.53 17.39
C GLU A 132 24.88 -16.45 17.74
N HIS A 133 24.69 -17.41 18.65
CA HIS A 133 25.75 -18.34 19.04
C HIS A 133 26.15 -19.30 17.91
N LYS A 134 25.21 -19.69 17.04
CA LYS A 134 25.50 -20.47 15.83
C LYS A 134 26.27 -19.65 14.79
N LEU A 135 25.87 -18.41 14.52
CA LEU A 135 26.55 -17.50 13.59
C LEU A 135 28.01 -17.25 13.99
N ARG A 136 28.25 -17.02 15.29
CA ARG A 136 29.59 -16.81 15.87
C ARG A 136 30.47 -18.08 15.92
N SER A 137 29.87 -19.26 15.75
CA SER A 137 30.57 -20.54 15.67
C SER A 137 30.96 -20.87 14.23
N SER A 138 30.16 -20.45 13.25
CA SER A 138 30.48 -20.55 11.81
C SER A 138 31.63 -19.63 11.36
N GLU A 139 31.71 -18.39 11.87
CA GLU A 139 32.82 -17.47 11.53
C GLU A 139 34.19 -17.98 12.00
N ARG A 140 34.25 -18.64 13.16
CA ARG A 140 35.50 -19.23 13.69
C ARG A 140 35.97 -20.48 12.93
N ARG A 141 35.08 -21.13 12.17
CA ARG A 141 35.44 -22.27 11.32
C ARG A 141 35.98 -21.83 9.96
N LEU A 142 35.50 -20.70 9.41
CA LEU A 142 35.99 -20.15 8.14
C LEU A 142 37.41 -19.58 8.23
N SER A 143 37.78 -19.03 9.40
CA SER A 143 39.09 -18.41 9.62
C SER A 143 40.24 -19.41 9.87
N ARG A 144 39.94 -20.72 10.04
CA ARG A 144 40.95 -21.77 10.26
C ARG A 144 41.28 -22.58 8.99
N SER A 145 40.56 -22.37 7.89
CA SER A 145 40.74 -23.07 6.62
C SER A 145 41.68 -22.37 5.62
N GLN A 146 42.26 -21.22 5.98
CA GLN A 146 43.32 -20.59 5.19
C GLN A 146 44.65 -20.75 5.92
N SER A 147 45.33 -21.85 5.65
CA SER A 147 46.78 -21.96 5.83
C SER A 147 47.34 -22.59 4.55
N PRO A 148 48.23 -21.90 3.82
CA PRO A 148 48.77 -22.39 2.57
C PRO A 148 49.81 -23.49 2.85
N ILE A 149 49.65 -24.64 2.20
CA ILE A 149 50.65 -25.71 2.19
C ILE A 149 51.79 -25.26 1.26
N SER A 150 53.02 -25.30 1.77
CA SER A 150 54.27 -25.04 1.04
C SER A 150 54.62 -26.16 0.05
#